data_AF-A0A6P3YWC5-F1
#
_entry.id   AF-A0A6P3YWC5-F1
#
_cell.length_a   1.000
_cell.length_b   1.000
_cell.length_c   1.000
_cell.angle_alpha   90.00
_cell.angle_beta   90.00
_cell.angle_gamma   90.00
#
_symmetry.space_group_name_H-M   'P 1'
#
loop_
_entity.id
_entity.type
_entity.pdbx_description
1 polymer ?
#
loop_
_entity_poly.entity_id
_entity_poly.type
_entity_poly.pdbx_seq_one_letter_code
_entity_poly.pdbx_strand_id
1 'polypeptide(L)'
;MMRLHKVYHRLSILSFTPLSLSPHFLTLKPLQFSSPVHLRARSSNDVVRSLRSTATMASSRLRNLVPVNAVLAEDASAGGGTNGSASSSSSATVVTPAAEDEDDSVLGVRYRLPPPEIRDIVDAPPLPALSFSPHRDKILFLKRRALPPLEELARPEEKLAGIRIDGKCNTRSRMSFYTGIGIHQLKPDGTLGPEKEVHGFPEGAKINFVTWSPDGQHLSFSVRVDEEENNSSKLRLWVASVETGEARPLFHSQDIYLNAVFDNFVWVNDSTLLVCTIPLSRKDPPKKPLVPFGPKIQSNEQENIIQVRTFQDLLKDEYDEDLFDYYATTQLVLASLDGMVKEIGPPAVYTSMDPSPDHKYLLISSIHRPYSFIVPCGRFPKKVDVWTTDGRFVRELCDLPLAEDIPIAFNSVRKGMRSINWRADKPSTLYWVETQDGGDAKVEVSPRDIVYAQPAEPVDGEDPEILHRLDLRYG
;
A
#
# COMPACT_ATOMS: atom_id res chain seq x y z
N MET A 1 -18.30 -10.51 59.82
CA MET A 1 -17.35 -9.82 60.70
C MET A 1 -16.72 -8.68 59.89
N MET A 2 -16.95 -7.45 60.35
CA MET A 2 -16.37 -6.14 59.95
C MET A 2 -16.42 -5.64 58.48
N ARG A 3 -17.22 -4.58 58.34
CA ARG A 3 -17.29 -3.54 57.29
C ARG A 3 -15.99 -2.70 57.21
N LEU A 4 -15.75 -2.06 56.06
CA LEU A 4 -15.76 -0.58 55.95
C LEU A 4 -15.69 -0.08 54.49
N HIS A 5 -16.68 0.75 54.15
CA HIS A 5 -16.73 1.65 52.99
C HIS A 5 -15.81 2.87 53.16
N LYS A 6 -15.42 3.51 52.06
CA LYS A 6 -15.31 4.97 52.00
C LYS A 6 -15.56 5.53 50.60
N VAL A 7 -16.60 6.35 50.54
CA VAL A 7 -17.00 7.29 49.49
C VAL A 7 -16.36 8.65 49.83
N TYR A 8 -16.06 9.48 48.82
CA TYR A 8 -16.10 10.94 48.96
C TYR A 8 -16.64 11.59 47.68
N HIS A 9 -17.81 12.22 47.80
CA HIS A 9 -18.27 13.33 46.98
C HIS A 9 -17.98 14.65 47.71
N ARG A 10 -17.73 15.73 46.97
CA ARG A 10 -18.18 17.07 47.37
C ARG A 10 -18.46 17.94 46.13
N LEU A 11 -19.74 18.22 45.95
CA LEU A 11 -20.30 19.34 45.20
C LEU A 11 -20.16 20.63 46.02
N SER A 12 -20.15 21.78 45.34
CA SER A 12 -20.85 22.98 45.81
C SER A 12 -21.30 23.83 44.63
N ILE A 13 -22.61 24.03 44.57
CA ILE A 13 -23.37 24.93 43.70
C ILE A 13 -23.62 26.21 44.51
N LEU A 14 -23.57 27.38 43.88
CA LEU A 14 -24.38 28.53 44.30
C LEU A 14 -24.92 29.24 43.05
N SER A 15 -26.22 29.49 43.11
CA SER A 15 -27.12 30.04 42.11
C SER A 15 -27.46 31.51 42.43
N PHE A 16 -27.91 32.26 41.42
CA PHE A 16 -29.10 33.13 41.36
C PHE A 16 -28.92 34.35 40.41
N THR A 17 -30.03 34.65 39.73
CA THR A 17 -30.32 35.49 38.55
C THR A 17 -30.66 36.96 38.93
N PRO A 18 -31.43 37.74 38.11
CA PRO A 18 -31.13 38.43 36.84
C PRO A 18 -31.32 39.97 36.96
N LEU A 19 -31.03 40.79 35.93
CA LEU A 19 -31.69 42.10 35.72
C LEU A 19 -31.41 42.70 34.32
N SER A 20 -32.40 43.47 33.87
CA SER A 20 -32.71 43.99 32.53
C SER A 20 -31.96 45.27 32.11
N LEU A 21 -31.89 45.54 30.79
CA LEU A 21 -32.40 46.74 30.07
C LEU A 21 -31.69 46.96 28.72
N SER A 22 -32.46 47.06 27.63
CA SER A 22 -32.09 47.72 26.35
C SER A 22 -32.32 49.25 26.45
N PRO A 23 -32.29 50.11 25.40
CA PRO A 23 -31.75 50.00 24.02
C PRO A 23 -30.96 51.28 23.56
N HIS A 24 -30.28 51.25 22.39
CA HIS A 24 -30.13 52.39 21.45
C HIS A 24 -29.74 51.82 20.07
N PHE A 25 -30.66 51.72 19.11
CA PHE A 25 -30.97 52.69 18.04
C PHE A 25 -29.81 53.02 17.09
N LEU A 26 -29.94 52.55 15.84
CA LEU A 26 -29.81 53.28 14.55
C LEU A 26 -29.94 52.22 13.43
N THR A 27 -31.14 51.87 12.95
CA THR A 27 -31.80 52.44 11.76
C THR A 27 -30.88 52.91 10.65
N LEU A 28 -30.82 52.16 9.54
CA LEU A 28 -31.29 52.62 8.22
C LEU A 28 -31.64 51.41 7.35
N LYS A 29 -32.76 51.54 6.65
CA LYS A 29 -33.50 50.53 5.88
C LYS A 29 -33.48 50.97 4.38
N PRO A 30 -34.19 50.31 3.46
CA PRO A 30 -33.59 49.57 2.34
C PRO A 30 -33.93 50.20 0.97
N LEU A 31 -33.45 49.61 -0.13
CA LEU A 31 -34.18 49.63 -1.40
C LEU A 31 -34.14 48.25 -2.06
N GLN A 32 -35.34 47.67 -2.16
CA GLN A 32 -35.72 46.59 -3.07
C GLN A 32 -35.84 47.21 -4.50
N PHE A 33 -35.87 46.52 -5.64
CA PHE A 33 -36.68 45.36 -6.06
C PHE A 33 -36.21 44.92 -7.47
N SER A 34 -36.78 43.78 -7.91
CA SER A 34 -37.11 43.37 -9.29
C SER A 34 -36.17 42.39 -10.03
N SER A 35 -36.51 41.10 -9.91
CA SER A 35 -36.65 40.16 -11.05
C SER A 35 -38.16 40.11 -11.42
N PRO A 36 -38.66 39.42 -12.47
CA PRO A 36 -37.99 38.50 -13.43
C PRO A 36 -38.40 38.74 -14.90
N VAL A 37 -37.95 37.89 -15.84
CA VAL A 37 -38.78 37.27 -16.92
C VAL A 37 -37.91 36.30 -17.75
N HIS A 38 -38.47 35.11 -17.99
CA HIS A 38 -38.03 34.06 -18.90
C HIS A 38 -38.22 34.43 -20.38
N LEU A 39 -37.36 33.90 -21.27
CA LEU A 39 -37.79 33.35 -22.57
C LEU A 39 -36.70 32.45 -23.19
N ARG A 40 -37.15 31.44 -23.91
CA ARG A 40 -36.44 30.28 -24.46
C ARG A 40 -36.60 30.32 -25.98
N ALA A 41 -35.52 30.18 -26.77
CA ALA A 41 -35.48 29.41 -28.04
C ALA A 41 -34.16 29.58 -28.84
N ARG A 42 -33.49 28.44 -29.05
CA ARG A 42 -32.85 27.87 -30.26
C ARG A 42 -32.29 28.73 -31.42
N SER A 43 -31.01 28.40 -31.70
CA SER A 43 -30.39 27.91 -32.95
C SER A 43 -29.36 28.77 -33.70
N SER A 44 -28.26 28.07 -34.02
CA SER A 44 -27.38 28.15 -35.21
C SER A 44 -26.75 29.50 -35.57
N ASN A 45 -25.41 29.59 -35.41
CA ASN A 45 -24.51 29.60 -36.57
C ASN A 45 -23.04 29.52 -36.16
N ASP A 46 -22.30 28.77 -36.98
CA ASP A 46 -20.85 28.63 -37.00
C ASP A 46 -20.13 29.97 -37.03
N VAL A 47 -19.16 30.16 -36.13
CA VAL A 47 -18.02 31.06 -36.35
C VAL A 47 -16.78 30.44 -35.74
N VAL A 48 -15.86 30.05 -36.61
CA VAL A 48 -14.46 29.76 -36.31
C VAL A 48 -13.80 31.04 -35.77
N ARG A 49 -13.31 31.01 -34.53
CA ARG A 49 -12.32 31.99 -34.08
C ARG A 49 -11.37 31.40 -33.05
N SER A 50 -10.11 31.39 -33.46
CA SER A 50 -8.92 31.15 -32.64
C SER A 50 -8.94 32.02 -31.38
N LEU A 51 -8.81 31.38 -30.22
CA LEU A 51 -8.50 32.02 -28.96
C LEU A 51 -7.39 31.22 -28.27
N ARG A 52 -6.23 31.87 -28.12
CA ARG A 52 -5.16 31.48 -27.20
C ARG A 52 -5.77 31.43 -25.80
N SER A 53 -5.80 30.25 -25.20
CA SER A 53 -6.12 30.07 -23.78
C SER A 53 -4.82 29.79 -23.03
N THR A 54 -4.42 30.74 -22.18
CA THR A 54 -3.47 30.51 -21.09
C THR A 54 -4.17 29.68 -20.04
N ALA A 55 -3.95 28.36 -20.08
CA ALA A 55 -4.43 27.43 -19.07
C ALA A 55 -3.31 27.14 -18.06
N THR A 56 -3.32 27.86 -16.93
CA THR A 56 -2.71 27.38 -15.69
C THR A 56 -3.58 26.25 -15.16
N MET A 57 -3.21 25.00 -15.47
CA MET A 57 -3.88 23.80 -14.96
C MET A 57 -3.10 23.25 -13.78
N ALA A 58 -3.79 23.18 -12.64
CA ALA A 58 -3.31 22.53 -11.43
C ALA A 58 -3.10 21.03 -11.68
N SER A 59 -1.93 20.53 -11.29
CA SER A 59 -1.52 19.13 -11.44
C SER A 59 -2.19 18.25 -10.37
N SER A 60 -3.21 17.48 -10.73
CA SER A 60 -3.72 16.41 -9.87
C SER A 60 -2.76 15.21 -9.88
N ARG A 61 -2.10 14.96 -8.75
CA ARG A 61 -1.23 13.80 -8.53
C ARG A 61 -2.09 12.60 -8.13
N LEU A 62 -2.32 11.66 -9.04
CA LEU A 62 -2.78 10.30 -8.70
C LEU A 62 -1.54 9.40 -8.59
N ARG A 63 -0.86 9.45 -7.45
CA ARG A 63 0.15 8.46 -7.08
C ARG A 63 -0.55 7.42 -6.21
N ASN A 64 -1.22 6.46 -6.85
CA ASN A 64 -1.59 5.14 -6.34
C ASN A 64 -2.43 4.42 -7.40
N LEU A 65 -1.81 4.08 -8.53
CA LEU A 65 -2.27 2.97 -9.35
C LEU A 65 -1.51 1.73 -8.88
N VAL A 66 -2.09 1.00 -7.94
CA VAL A 66 -1.82 -0.43 -7.81
C VAL A 66 -2.22 -1.05 -9.15
N PRO A 67 -1.36 -1.84 -9.82
CA PRO A 67 -1.81 -2.58 -10.99
C PRO A 67 -2.88 -3.57 -10.53
N VAL A 68 -4.14 -3.32 -10.91
CA VAL A 68 -5.23 -4.27 -10.77
C VAL A 68 -4.95 -5.42 -11.74
N ASN A 69 -4.20 -6.40 -11.27
CA ASN A 69 -4.12 -7.74 -11.83
C ASN A 69 -3.67 -8.69 -10.73
N ALA A 70 -4.59 -8.94 -9.78
CA ALA A 70 -4.54 -10.09 -8.87
C ALA A 70 -5.90 -10.26 -8.16
N VAL A 71 -6.99 -10.38 -8.93
CA VAL A 71 -8.22 -11.03 -8.45
C VAL A 71 -8.78 -11.82 -9.63
N LEU A 72 -8.25 -13.02 -9.87
CA LEU A 72 -9.05 -14.08 -10.48
C LEU A 72 -9.68 -14.85 -9.33
N ALA A 73 -10.97 -14.64 -9.16
CA ALA A 73 -11.82 -15.52 -8.38
C ALA A 73 -11.92 -16.84 -9.15
N GLU A 74 -11.42 -17.92 -8.57
CA GLU A 74 -11.74 -19.26 -9.03
C GLU A 74 -13.09 -19.66 -8.40
N ASP A 75 -14.15 -19.59 -9.21
CA ASP A 75 -15.45 -20.16 -8.86
C ASP A 75 -15.34 -21.68 -8.79
N ALA A 76 -15.55 -22.23 -7.60
CA ALA A 76 -15.77 -23.64 -7.39
C ALA A 76 -17.25 -23.96 -7.64
N SER A 77 -17.55 -24.62 -8.77
CA SER A 77 -18.81 -25.33 -8.96
C SER A 77 -18.56 -26.83 -9.10
N ALA A 78 -19.03 -27.58 -8.11
CA ALA A 78 -19.14 -29.03 -8.16
C ALA A 78 -20.27 -29.47 -9.11
N GLY A 79 -20.05 -30.56 -9.87
CA GLY A 79 -21.07 -31.23 -10.66
C GLY A 79 -20.47 -32.40 -11.43
N GLY A 80 -20.85 -33.63 -11.07
CA GLY A 80 -20.22 -34.86 -11.54
C GLY A 80 -20.69 -35.38 -12.89
N GLY A 81 -20.11 -36.52 -13.30
CA GLY A 81 -20.55 -37.26 -14.47
C GLY A 81 -19.49 -38.24 -14.98
N THR A 82 -19.75 -39.53 -14.77
CA THR A 82 -18.95 -40.69 -15.18
C THR A 82 -19.21 -41.12 -16.64
N ASN A 83 -18.27 -41.93 -17.15
CA ASN A 83 -18.37 -42.98 -18.19
C ASN A 83 -18.20 -42.62 -19.68
N GLY A 84 -17.41 -43.46 -20.36
CA GLY A 84 -17.67 -43.84 -21.76
C GLY A 84 -16.44 -44.10 -22.64
N SER A 85 -15.83 -45.28 -22.52
CA SER A 85 -14.94 -45.83 -23.56
C SER A 85 -15.73 -46.14 -24.83
N ALA A 86 -15.17 -45.83 -26.01
CA ALA A 86 -15.40 -46.59 -27.23
C ALA A 86 -14.27 -46.33 -28.25
N SER A 87 -13.56 -47.40 -28.55
CA SER A 87 -12.58 -47.55 -29.61
C SER A 87 -13.25 -47.65 -30.99
N SER A 88 -12.62 -47.11 -32.02
CA SER A 88 -12.68 -47.69 -33.37
C SER A 88 -11.40 -47.42 -34.14
N SER A 89 -10.83 -48.53 -34.60
CA SER A 89 -9.62 -48.70 -35.39
C SER A 89 -9.83 -48.32 -36.85
N SER A 90 -8.83 -47.69 -37.47
CA SER A 90 -8.50 -48.01 -38.87
C SER A 90 -6.99 -47.89 -39.08
N SER A 91 -6.43 -49.02 -39.48
CA SER A 91 -5.03 -49.31 -39.79
C SER A 91 -4.67 -48.84 -41.19
N ALA A 92 -3.51 -48.19 -41.34
CA ALA A 92 -2.72 -48.27 -42.57
C ALA A 92 -1.22 -48.18 -42.22
N THR A 93 -0.58 -49.34 -42.30
CA THR A 93 0.85 -49.58 -42.09
C THR A 93 1.68 -48.98 -43.23
N VAL A 94 2.67 -48.14 -42.92
CA VAL A 94 3.87 -47.97 -43.77
C VAL A 94 5.12 -48.02 -42.89
N VAL A 95 5.79 -49.16 -43.01
CA VAL A 95 7.20 -49.55 -42.85
C VAL A 95 8.19 -48.54 -42.22
N THR A 96 8.81 -49.05 -41.16
CA THR A 96 9.95 -48.60 -40.33
C THR A 96 11.26 -48.34 -41.11
N PRO A 97 12.27 -47.71 -40.47
CA PRO A 97 13.31 -48.57 -39.89
C PRO A 97 13.48 -48.33 -38.39
N ALA A 98 13.63 -49.44 -37.69
CA ALA A 98 13.94 -49.51 -36.28
C ALA A 98 15.35 -48.99 -36.00
N ALA A 99 15.47 -48.14 -34.99
CA ALA A 99 16.64 -48.06 -34.12
C ALA A 99 16.17 -47.57 -32.75
N GLU A 100 15.85 -48.55 -31.90
CA GLU A 100 16.12 -48.53 -30.45
C GLU A 100 15.34 -47.53 -29.60
N ASP A 101 14.07 -47.86 -29.34
CA ASP A 101 13.51 -47.72 -27.99
C ASP A 101 13.81 -49.04 -27.25
N GLU A 102 14.74 -49.02 -26.29
CA GLU A 102 14.72 -49.81 -25.06
C GLU A 102 16.00 -49.53 -24.25
N ASP A 103 15.94 -48.52 -23.37
CA ASP A 103 16.33 -48.75 -21.98
C ASP A 103 15.67 -47.68 -21.10
N ASP A 104 14.61 -48.10 -20.41
CA ASP A 104 14.00 -47.34 -19.32
C ASP A 104 14.94 -47.40 -18.11
N SER A 105 16.07 -46.70 -18.20
CA SER A 105 16.86 -46.35 -17.03
C SER A 105 16.17 -45.16 -16.37
N VAL A 106 15.19 -45.47 -15.50
CA VAL A 106 14.54 -44.55 -14.57
C VAL A 106 15.59 -43.98 -13.59
N LEU A 107 16.38 -43.00 -14.05
CA LEU A 107 17.30 -42.20 -13.26
C LEU A 107 17.34 -40.76 -13.81
N GLY A 108 16.43 -39.92 -13.31
CA GLY A 108 16.53 -38.46 -13.39
C GLY A 108 16.07 -37.81 -14.70
N VAL A 109 14.74 -37.75 -14.91
CA VAL A 109 14.17 -36.86 -15.93
C VAL A 109 14.43 -35.40 -15.51
N ARG A 110 15.45 -34.79 -16.10
CA ARG A 110 15.71 -33.34 -15.97
C ARG A 110 14.67 -32.54 -16.76
N TYR A 111 14.51 -31.26 -16.42
CA TYR A 111 13.70 -30.34 -17.21
C TYR A 111 14.09 -30.41 -18.69
N ARG A 112 13.10 -30.67 -19.55
CA ARG A 112 13.28 -30.69 -21.02
C ARG A 112 13.02 -29.30 -21.56
N LEU A 113 13.81 -28.88 -22.54
CA LEU A 113 13.57 -27.65 -23.27
C LEU A 113 12.56 -27.90 -24.40
N PRO A 114 11.64 -26.97 -24.67
CA PRO A 114 10.79 -27.03 -25.84
C PRO A 114 11.62 -26.81 -27.13
N PRO A 115 11.03 -27.07 -28.32
CA PRO A 115 11.65 -26.69 -29.60
C PRO A 115 12.11 -25.22 -29.61
N PRO A 116 13.21 -24.88 -30.29
CA PRO A 116 13.81 -23.54 -30.26
C PRO A 116 12.84 -22.42 -30.59
N GLU A 117 11.95 -22.63 -31.56
CA GLU A 117 10.98 -21.61 -32.01
C GLU A 117 10.00 -21.24 -30.89
N ILE A 118 9.56 -22.21 -30.10
CA ILE A 118 8.69 -21.97 -28.95
C ILE A 118 9.47 -21.31 -27.82
N ARG A 119 10.71 -21.75 -27.58
CA ARG A 119 11.57 -21.15 -26.57
C ARG A 119 11.82 -19.67 -26.88
N ASP A 120 12.15 -19.33 -28.12
CA ASP A 120 12.46 -17.96 -28.52
C ASP A 120 11.23 -17.03 -28.37
N ILE A 121 10.02 -17.55 -28.60
CA ILE A 121 8.77 -16.82 -28.35
C ILE A 121 8.54 -16.60 -26.84
N VAL A 122 8.77 -17.63 -26.02
CA VAL A 122 8.52 -17.58 -24.57
C VAL A 122 9.57 -16.74 -23.84
N ASP A 123 10.83 -16.83 -24.26
CA ASP A 123 11.97 -16.13 -23.66
C ASP A 123 12.17 -14.71 -24.22
N ALA A 124 11.41 -14.33 -25.25
CA ALA A 124 11.43 -12.99 -25.82
C ALA A 124 11.28 -11.92 -24.72
N PRO A 125 12.19 -10.93 -24.63
CA PRO A 125 12.08 -9.86 -23.65
C PRO A 125 10.76 -9.10 -23.81
N PRO A 126 9.94 -8.99 -22.75
CA PRO A 126 8.71 -8.21 -22.80
C PRO A 126 9.03 -6.73 -22.95
N LEU A 127 8.04 -5.96 -23.41
CA LEU A 127 8.15 -4.50 -23.43
C LEU A 127 8.46 -3.98 -22.01
N PRO A 128 9.39 -3.01 -21.89
CA PRO A 128 9.75 -2.42 -20.62
C PRO A 128 8.55 -1.71 -20.00
N ALA A 129 8.52 -1.65 -18.66
CA ALA A 129 7.54 -0.81 -17.98
C ALA A 129 7.99 0.65 -18.09
N LEU A 130 7.05 1.55 -18.39
CA LEU A 130 7.33 2.97 -18.58
C LEU A 130 7.01 3.75 -17.31
N SER A 131 7.89 4.68 -16.92
CA SER A 131 7.65 5.61 -15.82
C SER A 131 8.05 7.03 -16.23
N PHE A 132 7.10 7.97 -16.14
CA PHE A 132 7.34 9.36 -16.51
C PHE A 132 7.91 10.14 -15.33
N SER A 133 8.92 10.97 -15.62
CA SER A 133 9.42 11.97 -14.70
C SER A 133 8.31 12.93 -14.23
N PRO A 134 8.46 13.56 -13.05
CA PRO A 134 7.50 14.55 -12.55
C PRO A 134 7.21 15.68 -13.54
N HIS A 135 8.22 16.12 -14.27
CA HIS A 135 8.13 17.19 -15.28
C HIS A 135 7.68 16.70 -16.66
N ARG A 136 7.48 15.38 -16.83
CA ARG A 136 7.10 14.73 -18.10
C ARG A 136 8.05 15.03 -19.26
N ASP A 137 9.32 15.30 -18.97
CA ASP A 137 10.36 15.55 -19.95
C ASP A 137 11.31 14.34 -20.12
N LYS A 138 11.24 13.36 -19.22
CA LYS A 138 11.95 12.08 -19.29
C LYS A 138 11.06 10.89 -19.03
N ILE A 139 11.44 9.74 -19.58
CA ILE A 139 10.78 8.44 -19.42
C ILE A 139 11.81 7.38 -19.02
N LEU A 140 11.50 6.59 -18.00
CA LEU A 140 12.24 5.37 -17.68
C LEU A 140 11.71 4.20 -18.48
N PHE A 141 12.63 3.41 -19.02
CA PHE A 141 12.40 2.11 -19.59
C PHE A 141 12.91 1.08 -18.58
N LEU A 142 11.99 0.53 -17.80
CA LEU A 142 12.30 -0.48 -16.79
C LEU A 142 12.30 -1.86 -17.45
N LYS A 143 13.50 -2.34 -17.78
CA LYS A 143 13.73 -3.62 -18.46
C LYS A 143 13.33 -4.75 -17.53
N ARG A 144 12.61 -5.76 -18.04
CA ARG A 144 12.12 -6.89 -17.24
C ARG A 144 12.19 -8.18 -18.05
N ARG A 145 12.15 -9.30 -17.36
CA ARG A 145 12.09 -10.64 -17.97
C ARG A 145 10.64 -11.12 -18.04
N ALA A 146 10.34 -11.98 -19.02
CA ALA A 146 9.00 -12.55 -19.19
C ALA A 146 8.62 -13.47 -18.03
N LEU A 147 9.52 -14.39 -17.68
CA LEU A 147 9.31 -15.41 -16.65
C LEU A 147 10.39 -15.32 -15.57
N PRO A 148 10.02 -15.33 -14.28
CA PRO A 148 10.99 -15.44 -13.19
C PRO A 148 11.67 -16.82 -13.22
N PRO A 149 12.95 -16.90 -12.81
CA PRO A 149 13.63 -18.19 -12.71
C PRO A 149 13.01 -19.06 -11.62
N LEU A 150 13.11 -20.38 -11.77
CA LEU A 150 12.45 -21.35 -10.87
C LEU A 150 12.91 -21.20 -9.41
N GLU A 151 14.18 -20.82 -9.19
CA GLU A 151 14.72 -20.52 -7.87
C GLU A 151 13.93 -19.43 -7.12
N GLU A 152 13.36 -18.46 -7.83
CA GLU A 152 12.52 -17.40 -7.24
C GLU A 152 11.14 -17.94 -6.86
N LEU A 153 10.61 -18.88 -7.64
CA LEU A 153 9.32 -19.52 -7.38
C LEU A 153 9.39 -20.56 -6.25
N ALA A 154 10.54 -21.19 -6.08
CA ALA A 154 10.77 -22.23 -5.07
C ALA A 154 11.15 -21.67 -3.69
N ARG A 155 11.30 -20.34 -3.54
CA ARG A 155 11.69 -19.74 -2.27
C ARG A 155 10.66 -20.04 -1.18
N PRO A 156 11.10 -20.42 0.04
CA PRO A 156 10.21 -20.57 1.17
C PRO A 156 9.45 -19.27 1.47
N GLU A 157 8.17 -19.41 1.84
CA GLU A 157 7.29 -18.29 2.15
C GLU A 157 6.72 -18.49 3.56
N GLU A 158 6.83 -17.47 4.40
CA GLU A 158 6.13 -17.40 5.69
C GLU A 158 4.74 -16.83 5.47
N LYS A 159 3.72 -17.54 5.95
CA LYS A 159 2.30 -17.22 5.75
C LYS A 159 1.70 -16.74 7.05
N LEU A 160 1.62 -15.42 7.22
CA LEU A 160 1.30 -14.78 8.50
C LEU A 160 0.24 -13.70 8.29
N ALA A 161 -0.83 -13.69 9.07
CA ALA A 161 -1.86 -12.63 9.06
C ALA A 161 -2.39 -12.26 7.66
N GLY A 162 -2.50 -13.23 6.74
CA GLY A 162 -2.96 -13.02 5.36
C GLY A 162 -1.89 -12.45 4.41
N ILE A 163 -0.63 -12.39 4.83
CA ILE A 163 0.50 -11.94 4.03
C ILE A 163 1.52 -13.07 3.85
N ARG A 164 2.16 -13.10 2.67
CA ARG A 164 3.24 -14.05 2.35
C ARG A 164 4.57 -13.31 2.32
N ILE A 165 5.53 -13.75 3.13
CA ILE A 165 6.81 -13.07 3.37
C ILE A 165 7.97 -13.98 2.91
N ASP A 166 8.91 -13.43 2.14
CA ASP A 166 10.23 -14.04 1.93
C ASP A 166 11.12 -13.67 3.12
N GLY A 167 11.35 -14.62 4.02
CA GLY A 167 12.14 -14.41 5.24
C GLY A 167 13.62 -14.12 4.99
N LYS A 168 14.18 -14.55 3.84
CA LYS A 168 15.58 -14.29 3.47
C LYS A 168 15.77 -12.83 3.02
N CYS A 169 14.79 -12.29 2.30
CA CYS A 169 14.84 -10.92 1.77
C CYS A 169 14.16 -9.88 2.68
N ASN A 170 13.34 -10.33 3.63
CA ASN A 170 12.48 -9.51 4.47
C ASN A 170 11.48 -8.65 3.66
N THR A 171 10.85 -9.28 2.67
CA THR A 171 9.91 -8.63 1.74
C THR A 171 8.64 -9.45 1.59
N ARG A 172 7.65 -8.90 0.89
CA ARG A 172 6.59 -9.73 0.30
C ARG A 172 7.19 -10.83 -0.58
N SER A 173 6.59 -12.02 -0.54
CA SER A 173 6.92 -13.11 -1.47
C SER A 173 6.53 -12.74 -2.91
N ARG A 174 7.15 -13.39 -3.89
CA ARG A 174 6.79 -13.31 -5.32
C ARG A 174 6.82 -11.89 -5.91
N MET A 175 7.89 -11.16 -5.63
CA MET A 175 8.13 -9.85 -6.23
C MET A 175 8.77 -9.98 -7.62
N SER A 176 8.11 -9.43 -8.65
CA SER A 176 8.74 -9.21 -9.95
C SER A 176 9.85 -8.17 -9.83
N PHE A 177 10.94 -8.33 -10.58
CA PHE A 177 12.07 -7.41 -10.59
C PHE A 177 12.39 -6.92 -12.00
N TYR A 178 13.02 -5.76 -12.06
CA TYR A 178 13.63 -5.21 -13.25
C TYR A 178 15.09 -5.67 -13.36
N THR A 179 15.56 -5.81 -14.59
CA THR A 179 16.93 -6.21 -14.93
C THR A 179 17.78 -5.02 -15.36
N GLY A 180 17.18 -3.85 -15.56
CA GLY A 180 17.89 -2.63 -15.92
C GLY A 180 16.96 -1.42 -16.00
N ILE A 181 17.55 -0.22 -15.99
CA ILE A 181 16.84 1.05 -16.08
C ILE A 181 17.49 1.85 -17.22
N GLY A 182 16.72 2.10 -18.27
CA GLY A 182 17.07 3.05 -19.33
C GLY A 182 16.36 4.39 -19.09
N ILE A 183 17.06 5.51 -19.29
CA ILE A 183 16.50 6.85 -19.19
C ILE A 183 16.48 7.47 -20.59
N HIS A 184 15.31 7.89 -21.05
CA HIS A 184 15.15 8.62 -22.31
C HIS A 184 14.64 10.04 -22.05
N GLN A 185 15.22 11.01 -22.75
CA GLN A 185 14.60 12.32 -22.88
C GLN A 185 13.38 12.23 -23.80
N LEU A 186 12.24 12.74 -23.35
CA LEU A 186 11.06 12.93 -24.17
C LEU A 186 11.13 14.31 -24.84
N LYS A 187 11.19 14.33 -26.17
CA LYS A 187 11.23 15.56 -26.95
C LYS A 187 9.81 16.09 -27.21
N PRO A 188 9.64 17.40 -27.50
CA PRO A 188 8.32 17.99 -27.75
C PRO A 188 7.56 17.39 -28.95
N ASP A 189 8.28 16.80 -29.90
CA ASP A 189 7.71 16.10 -31.06
C ASP A 189 7.24 14.67 -30.74
N GLY A 190 7.34 14.24 -29.49
CA GLY A 190 6.99 12.90 -29.03
C GLY A 190 8.08 11.85 -29.28
N THR A 191 9.23 12.22 -29.85
CA THR A 191 10.34 11.29 -30.07
C THR A 191 11.21 11.13 -28.82
N LEU A 192 11.90 9.99 -28.73
CA LEU A 192 12.80 9.68 -27.64
C LEU A 192 14.24 10.06 -28.01
N GLY A 193 14.96 10.64 -27.06
CA GLY A 193 16.42 10.74 -27.12
C GLY A 193 17.10 9.36 -27.02
N PRO A 194 18.43 9.30 -27.21
CA PRO A 194 19.18 8.07 -27.00
C PRO A 194 18.99 7.56 -25.56
N GLU A 195 19.05 6.23 -25.40
CA GLU A 195 18.99 5.60 -24.08
C GLU A 195 20.23 5.98 -23.27
N LYS A 196 20.01 6.42 -22.04
CA LYS A 196 21.04 6.51 -21.02
C LYS A 196 20.81 5.41 -19.99
N GLU A 197 21.69 4.43 -19.98
CA GLU A 197 21.60 3.31 -19.05
C GLU A 197 22.09 3.71 -17.65
N VAL A 198 21.29 3.36 -16.64
CA VAL A 198 21.71 3.47 -15.24
C VAL A 198 22.70 2.34 -14.95
N HIS A 199 23.84 2.67 -14.36
CA HIS A 199 24.95 1.76 -14.12
C HIS A 199 25.56 1.98 -12.72
N GLY A 200 26.45 1.07 -12.27
CA GLY A 200 27.14 1.16 -10.98
C GLY A 200 26.60 0.23 -9.89
N PHE A 201 25.43 -0.37 -10.10
CA PHE A 201 24.95 -1.48 -9.27
C PHE A 201 25.59 -2.81 -9.68
N PRO A 202 25.64 -3.83 -8.80
CA PRO A 202 26.28 -5.11 -9.07
C PRO A 202 25.69 -5.85 -10.28
N GLU A 203 26.51 -6.66 -10.95
CA GLU A 203 26.04 -7.57 -11.99
C GLU A 203 25.03 -8.58 -11.41
N GLY A 204 24.00 -8.92 -12.18
CA GLY A 204 22.91 -9.80 -11.71
C GLY A 204 21.94 -9.13 -10.72
N ALA A 205 22.04 -7.82 -10.50
CA ALA A 205 21.12 -7.07 -9.65
C ALA A 205 19.64 -7.25 -10.06
N LYS A 206 18.82 -7.59 -9.08
CA LYS A 206 17.36 -7.59 -9.15
C LYS A 206 16.87 -6.26 -8.59
N ILE A 207 16.30 -5.43 -9.46
CA ILE A 207 15.87 -4.06 -9.15
C ILE A 207 14.38 -4.04 -8.82
N ASN A 208 13.99 -3.42 -7.70
CA ASN A 208 12.59 -3.24 -7.31
C ASN A 208 12.33 -1.78 -6.88
N PHE A 209 11.04 -1.42 -6.77
CA PHE A 209 10.57 -0.17 -6.18
C PHE A 209 11.19 1.12 -6.78
N VAL A 210 11.29 1.21 -8.11
CA VAL A 210 11.88 2.39 -8.77
C VAL A 210 10.94 3.59 -8.67
N THR A 211 11.42 4.70 -8.08
CA THR A 211 10.68 5.95 -7.93
C THR A 211 11.53 7.17 -8.28
N TRP A 212 10.86 8.22 -8.77
CA TRP A 212 11.48 9.52 -9.03
C TRP A 212 11.47 10.39 -7.78
N SER A 213 12.57 11.10 -7.55
CA SER A 213 12.59 12.30 -6.71
C SER A 213 11.58 13.34 -7.21
N PRO A 214 11.06 14.22 -6.33
CA PRO A 214 10.05 15.20 -6.73
C PRO A 214 10.51 16.21 -7.80
N ASP A 215 11.79 16.57 -7.82
CA ASP A 215 12.43 17.42 -8.84
C ASP A 215 12.86 16.65 -10.10
N GLY A 216 12.77 15.32 -10.09
CA GLY A 216 13.13 14.45 -11.20
C GLY A 216 14.63 14.37 -11.49
N GLN A 217 15.51 14.80 -10.59
CA GLN A 217 16.97 14.76 -10.77
C GLN A 217 17.60 13.45 -10.29
N HIS A 218 16.92 12.76 -9.39
CA HIS A 218 17.36 11.50 -8.81
C HIS A 218 16.32 10.39 -8.96
N LEU A 219 16.81 9.16 -9.06
CA LEU A 219 16.02 7.94 -8.93
C LEU A 219 16.37 7.27 -7.61
N SER A 220 15.38 6.68 -6.94
CA SER A 220 15.61 5.73 -5.84
C SER A 220 15.02 4.37 -6.22
N PHE A 221 15.71 3.31 -5.85
CA PHE A 221 15.29 1.94 -6.11
C PHE A 221 15.98 1.00 -5.15
N SER A 222 15.41 -0.18 -4.94
CA SER A 222 16.07 -1.22 -4.16
C SER A 222 16.79 -2.22 -5.07
N VAL A 223 17.95 -2.68 -4.62
CA VAL A 223 18.71 -3.76 -5.27
C VAL A 223 18.82 -4.93 -4.31
N ARG A 224 18.63 -6.14 -4.83
CA ARG A 224 19.07 -7.40 -4.22
C ARG A 224 19.85 -8.22 -5.24
N VAL A 225 20.79 -9.02 -4.75
CA VAL A 225 21.57 -9.95 -5.58
C VAL A 225 21.31 -11.35 -5.03
N ASP A 226 21.33 -12.37 -5.90
CA ASP A 226 21.36 -13.75 -5.43
C ASP A 226 22.78 -14.04 -4.96
N GLU A 227 22.92 -14.30 -3.66
CA GLU A 227 24.19 -14.75 -3.11
C GLU A 227 24.11 -16.24 -2.81
N GLU A 228 25.22 -16.94 -3.11
CA GLU A 228 25.44 -18.34 -2.77
C GLU A 228 25.43 -18.55 -1.24
N GLU A 229 25.32 -19.82 -0.84
CA GLU A 229 24.95 -20.27 0.51
C GLU A 229 25.57 -19.43 1.65
N ASN A 230 24.67 -18.89 2.50
CA ASN A 230 24.90 -18.14 3.74
C ASN A 230 25.01 -16.60 3.71
N ASN A 231 24.87 -15.93 2.55
CA ASN A 231 24.76 -14.46 2.54
C ASN A 231 23.33 -13.95 2.23
N SER A 232 23.00 -12.77 2.76
CA SER A 232 21.62 -12.28 2.83
C SER A 232 21.22 -11.57 1.53
N SER A 233 20.24 -12.12 0.80
CA SER A 233 19.63 -11.48 -0.39
C SER A 233 18.69 -10.31 -0.03
N LYS A 234 18.99 -9.62 1.06
CA LYS A 234 18.19 -8.51 1.59
C LYS A 234 18.32 -7.30 0.67
N LEU A 235 17.24 -6.52 0.63
CA LEU A 235 17.18 -5.34 -0.22
C LEU A 235 18.02 -4.21 0.37
N ARG A 236 18.82 -3.59 -0.48
CA ARG A 236 19.53 -2.34 -0.19
C ARG A 236 18.93 -1.22 -1.00
N LEU A 237 18.85 -0.02 -0.41
CA LEU A 237 18.38 1.18 -1.10
C LEU A 237 19.53 1.82 -1.87
N TRP A 238 19.28 2.11 -3.14
CA TRP A 238 20.18 2.75 -4.08
C TRP A 238 19.56 4.04 -4.59
N VAL A 239 20.44 4.98 -4.96
CA VAL A 239 20.08 6.21 -5.63
C VAL A 239 20.93 6.38 -6.87
N ALA A 240 20.32 6.91 -7.94
CA ALA A 240 21.03 7.23 -9.17
C ALA A 240 20.79 8.68 -9.61
N SER A 241 21.83 9.29 -10.18
CA SER A 241 21.72 10.57 -10.86
C SER A 241 21.09 10.37 -12.25
N VAL A 242 20.05 11.14 -12.54
CA VAL A 242 19.39 11.11 -13.87
C VAL A 242 20.28 11.75 -14.94
N GLU A 243 21.14 12.69 -14.53
CA GLU A 243 22.07 13.37 -15.42
C GLU A 243 23.21 12.43 -15.85
N THR A 244 23.82 11.69 -14.94
CA THR A 244 24.99 10.85 -15.27
C THR A 244 24.62 9.38 -15.54
N GLY A 245 23.49 8.90 -14.99
CA GLY A 245 23.15 7.48 -14.96
C GLY A 245 23.92 6.69 -13.89
N GLU A 246 24.77 7.34 -13.09
CA GLU A 246 25.56 6.68 -12.07
C GLU A 246 24.69 6.37 -10.84
N ALA A 247 24.71 5.11 -10.40
CA ALA A 247 24.03 4.61 -9.23
C ALA A 247 24.99 4.26 -8.10
N ARG A 248 24.57 4.50 -6.86
CA ARG A 248 25.29 4.14 -5.64
C ARG A 248 24.34 3.73 -4.52
N PRO A 249 24.80 2.96 -3.51
CA PRO A 249 24.04 2.75 -2.29
C PRO A 249 23.71 4.08 -1.62
N LEU A 250 22.50 4.20 -1.06
CA LEU A 250 22.13 5.37 -0.26
C LEU A 250 22.84 5.35 1.10
N PHE A 251 22.86 4.19 1.75
CA PHE A 251 23.52 4.01 3.04
C PHE A 251 24.98 3.63 2.84
N HIS A 252 25.89 4.33 3.53
CA HIS A 252 27.29 3.95 3.62
C HIS A 252 27.51 2.69 4.45
N SER A 253 26.67 2.48 5.48
CA SER A 253 26.70 1.26 6.30
C SER A 253 26.17 0.06 5.50
N GLN A 254 26.90 -1.05 5.58
CA GLN A 254 26.51 -2.31 4.94
C GLN A 254 25.48 -3.11 5.76
N ASP A 255 25.20 -2.69 7.00
CA ASP A 255 24.31 -3.39 7.92
C ASP A 255 22.86 -2.89 7.84
N ILE A 256 22.60 -1.83 7.08
CA ILE A 256 21.27 -1.26 6.91
C ILE A 256 20.60 -1.92 5.70
N TYR A 257 19.50 -2.62 5.98
CA TYR A 257 18.68 -3.29 4.98
C TYR A 257 17.25 -2.77 5.03
N LEU A 258 16.60 -2.73 3.87
CA LEU A 258 15.19 -2.40 3.76
C LEU A 258 14.34 -3.51 4.38
N ASN A 259 13.25 -3.11 5.03
CA ASN A 259 12.13 -3.99 5.28
C ASN A 259 11.02 -3.60 4.30
N ALA A 260 10.64 -4.53 3.42
CA ALA A 260 9.61 -4.31 2.41
C ALA A 260 8.45 -5.30 2.56
N VAL A 261 8.09 -5.62 3.80
CA VAL A 261 6.87 -6.40 4.12
C VAL A 261 5.61 -5.56 3.83
N PHE A 262 5.66 -4.27 4.14
CA PHE A 262 4.64 -3.27 3.80
C PHE A 262 5.26 -2.17 2.91
N ASP A 263 5.09 -0.90 3.26
CA ASP A 263 5.80 0.20 2.61
C ASP A 263 7.31 0.12 2.86
N ASN A 264 8.09 0.60 1.90
CA ASN A 264 9.55 0.47 1.87
C ASN A 264 10.27 1.81 2.02
N PHE A 265 10.05 2.76 1.12
CA PHE A 265 10.62 4.10 1.19
C PHE A 265 9.82 5.11 0.38
N VAL A 266 9.90 6.37 0.76
CA VAL A 266 9.23 7.48 0.06
C VAL A 266 10.07 8.76 0.12
N TRP A 267 10.07 9.52 -0.97
CA TRP A 267 10.71 10.85 -0.98
C TRP A 267 9.90 11.82 -0.14
N VAL A 268 10.55 12.46 0.83
CA VAL A 268 9.93 13.52 1.66
C VAL A 268 10.27 14.91 1.16
N ASN A 269 11.35 15.04 0.39
CA ASN A 269 11.75 16.24 -0.35
C ASN A 269 12.66 15.82 -1.53
N ASP A 270 13.37 16.76 -2.16
CA ASP A 270 14.22 16.51 -3.33
C ASP A 270 15.51 15.73 -3.03
N SER A 271 15.92 15.67 -1.76
CA SER A 271 17.20 15.12 -1.31
C SER A 271 17.11 14.13 -0.15
N THR A 272 15.91 13.84 0.34
CA THR A 272 15.70 13.01 1.53
C THR A 272 14.59 11.99 1.32
N LEU A 273 14.87 10.76 1.71
CA LEU A 273 13.96 9.63 1.73
C LEU A 273 13.60 9.29 3.18
N LEU A 274 12.33 8.98 3.43
CA LEU A 274 11.92 8.24 4.61
C LEU A 274 11.91 6.76 4.27
N VAL A 275 12.57 5.95 5.08
CA VAL A 275 12.91 4.56 4.76
C VAL A 275 12.49 3.63 5.90
N CYS A 276 11.79 2.56 5.58
CA CYS A 276 11.53 1.42 6.46
C CYS A 276 12.76 0.50 6.46
N THR A 277 13.52 0.50 7.56
CA THR A 277 14.68 -0.39 7.72
C THR A 277 14.37 -1.52 8.69
N ILE A 278 15.06 -2.64 8.50
CA ILE A 278 15.12 -3.69 9.52
C ILE A 278 15.80 -3.08 10.77
N PRO A 279 15.22 -3.17 11.98
CA PRO A 279 15.85 -2.64 13.18
C PRO A 279 17.22 -3.27 13.40
N LEU A 280 18.24 -2.44 13.67
CA LEU A 280 19.61 -2.93 13.97
C LEU A 280 19.66 -3.78 15.24
N SER A 281 18.70 -3.56 16.15
CA SER A 281 18.53 -4.32 17.39
C SER A 281 17.80 -5.66 17.21
N ARG A 282 17.36 -6.00 15.98
CA ARG A 282 16.63 -7.24 15.73
C ARG A 282 17.52 -8.45 15.94
N LYS A 283 17.05 -9.36 16.81
CA LYS A 283 17.73 -10.62 17.14
C LYS A 283 17.49 -11.69 16.07
N ASP A 284 17.82 -12.93 16.39
CA ASP A 284 17.45 -14.09 15.57
C ASP A 284 15.92 -14.28 15.52
N PRO A 285 15.38 -14.93 14.47
CA PRO A 285 13.97 -15.28 14.39
C PRO A 285 13.51 -16.08 15.63
N PRO A 286 12.26 -15.90 16.08
CA PRO A 286 11.70 -16.71 17.16
C PRO A 286 11.76 -18.19 16.76
N LYS A 287 11.96 -19.07 17.75
CA LYS A 287 12.01 -20.52 17.53
C LYS A 287 10.65 -21.12 17.87
N LYS A 288 10.12 -21.93 16.97
CA LYS A 288 8.85 -22.61 17.21
C LYS A 288 8.98 -23.54 18.41
N PRO A 289 8.15 -23.38 19.47
CA PRO A 289 8.19 -24.27 20.61
C PRO A 289 7.76 -25.68 20.21
N LEU A 290 8.41 -26.70 20.78
CA LEU A 290 8.06 -28.12 20.52
C LEU A 290 6.71 -28.49 21.13
N VAL A 291 6.34 -27.81 22.22
CA VAL A 291 5.08 -28.00 22.93
C VAL A 291 4.30 -26.68 22.83
N PRO A 292 3.07 -26.69 22.27
CA PRO A 292 2.22 -25.51 22.29
C PRO A 292 1.98 -25.02 23.72
N PHE A 293 1.92 -23.70 23.92
CA PHE A 293 1.74 -23.10 25.26
C PHE A 293 0.43 -23.57 25.94
N GLY A 294 -0.63 -23.78 25.16
CA GLY A 294 -1.90 -24.28 25.64
C GLY A 294 -2.90 -24.56 24.51
N PRO A 295 -4.10 -25.07 24.84
CA PRO A 295 -5.17 -25.22 23.87
C PRO A 295 -5.67 -23.84 23.41
N LYS A 296 -6.09 -23.74 22.16
CA LYS A 296 -6.83 -22.56 21.67
C LYS A 296 -8.24 -22.61 22.24
N ILE A 297 -8.57 -21.64 23.08
CA ILE A 297 -9.90 -21.50 23.68
C ILE A 297 -10.65 -20.43 22.91
N GLN A 298 -11.79 -20.81 22.34
CA GLN A 298 -12.78 -19.87 21.81
C GLN A 298 -14.07 -20.08 22.61
N SER A 299 -14.66 -18.99 23.08
CA SER A 299 -15.91 -19.01 23.85
C SER A 299 -16.98 -18.22 23.12
N ASN A 300 -18.19 -18.79 23.01
CA ASN A 300 -19.38 -18.11 22.52
C ASN A 300 -20.41 -17.92 23.66
N GLU A 301 -19.97 -17.88 24.92
CA GLU A 301 -20.85 -17.67 26.07
C GLU A 301 -21.61 -16.34 26.04
N GLN A 302 -21.12 -15.37 25.26
CA GLN A 302 -21.77 -14.07 25.05
C GLN A 302 -22.80 -14.08 23.91
N GLU A 303 -23.02 -15.21 23.25
CA GLU A 303 -23.95 -15.39 22.12
C GLU A 303 -23.75 -14.39 20.96
N ASN A 304 -22.53 -13.85 20.83
CA ASN A 304 -22.18 -12.90 19.77
C ASN A 304 -22.07 -13.63 18.42
N ILE A 305 -22.99 -13.35 17.50
CA ILE A 305 -22.96 -13.92 16.14
C ILE A 305 -21.96 -13.13 15.30
N ILE A 306 -20.70 -13.56 15.31
CA ILE A 306 -19.64 -13.01 14.45
C ILE A 306 -19.50 -13.92 13.22
N GLN A 307 -20.08 -13.49 12.10
CA GLN A 307 -19.88 -14.16 10.82
C GLN A 307 -18.60 -13.61 10.18
N VAL A 308 -17.64 -14.47 9.89
CA VAL A 308 -16.37 -14.09 9.25
C VAL A 308 -16.26 -14.82 7.92
N ARG A 309 -15.72 -14.13 6.90
CA ARG A 309 -15.36 -14.78 5.63
C ARG A 309 -14.20 -15.74 5.86
N THR A 310 -14.10 -16.78 5.04
CA THR A 310 -12.91 -17.64 5.07
C THR A 310 -11.71 -16.86 4.54
N PHE A 311 -10.68 -16.72 5.38
CA PHE A 311 -9.41 -16.11 5.00
C PHE A 311 -8.31 -17.18 4.99
N GLN A 312 -7.33 -16.98 4.11
CA GLN A 312 -6.15 -17.84 3.99
C GLN A 312 -4.97 -17.23 4.73
N ASP A 313 -3.96 -18.08 5.02
CA ASP A 313 -2.64 -17.64 5.50
C ASP A 313 -2.69 -16.81 6.79
N LEU A 314 -3.69 -17.06 7.64
CA LEU A 314 -3.88 -16.42 8.93
C LEU A 314 -2.84 -16.89 9.96
N LEU A 315 -2.65 -16.08 11.00
CA LEU A 315 -1.87 -16.47 12.18
C LEU A 315 -2.50 -17.69 12.82
N LYS A 316 -1.66 -18.65 13.23
CA LYS A 316 -2.14 -19.86 13.89
C LYS A 316 -1.99 -19.76 15.39
N ASP A 317 -0.92 -19.23 15.92
CA ASP A 317 -0.63 -19.28 17.35
C ASP A 317 0.24 -18.09 17.78
N GLU A 318 0.58 -17.99 19.06
CA GLU A 318 1.44 -16.93 19.61
C GLU A 318 2.82 -16.92 18.93
N TYR A 319 3.32 -18.07 18.48
CA TYR A 319 4.56 -18.13 17.72
C TYR A 319 4.43 -17.41 16.37
N ASP A 320 3.32 -17.60 15.65
CA ASP A 320 3.05 -16.87 14.42
C ASP A 320 2.90 -15.35 14.69
N GLU A 321 2.34 -14.93 15.83
CA GLU A 321 2.31 -13.50 16.22
C GLU A 321 3.71 -12.93 16.40
N ASP A 322 4.57 -13.63 17.13
CA ASP A 322 5.96 -13.24 17.36
C ASP A 322 6.77 -13.23 16.05
N LEU A 323 6.50 -14.19 15.16
CA LEU A 323 7.12 -14.26 13.85
C LEU A 323 6.63 -13.14 12.93
N PHE A 324 5.35 -12.76 13.04
CA PHE A 324 4.81 -11.60 12.33
C PHE A 324 5.50 -10.32 12.81
N ASP A 325 5.60 -10.09 14.13
CA ASP A 325 6.33 -8.96 14.69
C ASP A 325 7.80 -8.96 14.24
N TYR A 326 8.46 -10.11 14.24
CA TYR A 326 9.85 -10.27 13.81
C TYR A 326 10.10 -9.74 12.40
N TYR A 327 9.27 -10.15 11.44
CA TYR A 327 9.43 -9.75 10.04
C TYR A 327 8.85 -8.38 9.73
N ALA A 328 7.75 -7.99 10.38
CA ALA A 328 6.99 -6.79 10.04
C ALA A 328 7.44 -5.53 10.81
N THR A 329 8.15 -5.68 11.93
CA THR A 329 8.69 -4.53 12.68
C THR A 329 9.75 -3.81 11.86
N THR A 330 9.62 -2.48 11.80
CA THR A 330 10.50 -1.59 11.06
C THR A 330 10.95 -0.44 11.95
N GLN A 331 12.18 0.00 11.76
CA GLN A 331 12.65 1.30 12.23
C GLN A 331 12.50 2.29 11.08
N LEU A 332 11.86 3.44 11.32
CA LEU A 332 11.82 4.50 10.31
C LEU A 332 13.10 5.33 10.38
N VAL A 333 13.64 5.65 9.21
CA VAL A 333 14.90 6.36 9.05
C VAL A 333 14.78 7.42 7.97
N LEU A 334 15.09 8.68 8.28
CA LEU A 334 15.39 9.69 7.28
C LEU A 334 16.81 9.48 6.78
N ALA A 335 16.96 9.34 5.47
CA ALA A 335 18.23 9.19 4.80
C ALA A 335 18.32 10.23 3.68
N SER A 336 19.34 11.10 3.76
CA SER A 336 19.60 12.10 2.73
C SER A 336 20.69 11.67 1.77
N LEU A 337 20.72 12.30 0.59
CA LEU A 337 21.66 11.98 -0.47
C LEU A 337 23.13 12.23 -0.07
N ASP A 338 23.40 13.14 0.85
CA ASP A 338 24.73 13.40 1.42
C ASP A 338 25.18 12.33 2.43
N GLY A 339 24.31 11.38 2.77
CA GLY A 339 24.61 10.27 3.67
C GLY A 339 24.25 10.51 5.14
N MET A 340 23.57 11.61 5.48
CA MET A 340 23.03 11.78 6.83
C MET A 340 21.88 10.79 7.08
N VAL A 341 21.84 10.24 8.29
CA VAL A 341 20.88 9.22 8.72
C VAL A 341 20.32 9.62 10.08
N LYS A 342 18.99 9.64 10.21
CA LYS A 342 18.28 9.95 11.45
C LYS A 342 17.09 9.02 11.65
N GLU A 343 17.05 8.32 12.78
CA GLU A 343 15.89 7.51 13.17
C GLU A 343 14.69 8.40 13.56
N ILE A 344 13.49 7.98 13.18
CA ILE A 344 12.22 8.60 13.56
C ILE A 344 11.36 7.58 14.29
N GLY A 345 10.85 7.96 15.46
CA GLY A 345 9.92 7.15 16.22
C GLY A 345 10.52 5.83 16.71
N PRO A 346 9.79 5.09 17.57
CA PRO A 346 10.20 3.75 17.98
C PRO A 346 10.00 2.74 16.84
N PRO A 347 10.68 1.58 16.89
CA PRO A 347 10.34 0.45 16.02
C PRO A 347 8.88 0.04 16.19
N ALA A 348 8.16 -0.13 15.08
CA ALA A 348 6.78 -0.60 15.08
C ALA A 348 6.45 -1.31 13.75
N VAL A 349 5.27 -1.93 13.67
CA VAL A 349 4.76 -2.48 12.40
C VAL A 349 4.15 -1.34 11.58
N TYR A 350 5.01 -0.51 10.98
CA TYR A 350 4.58 0.54 10.07
C TYR A 350 4.06 -0.06 8.77
N THR A 351 2.90 0.42 8.31
CA THR A 351 2.17 -0.11 7.16
C THR A 351 1.99 0.89 6.03
N SER A 352 1.98 2.19 6.32
CA SER A 352 1.97 3.23 5.30
C SER A 352 2.78 4.46 5.69
N MET A 353 3.40 5.10 4.70
CA MET A 353 4.13 6.37 4.83
C MET A 353 3.75 7.32 3.69
N ASP A 354 2.90 8.30 3.97
CA ASP A 354 2.36 9.18 2.96
C ASP A 354 2.79 10.64 3.21
N PRO A 355 3.71 11.22 2.43
CA PRO A 355 4.03 12.64 2.49
C PRO A 355 2.87 13.53 2.02
N SER A 356 2.65 14.62 2.73
CA SER A 356 1.73 15.68 2.35
C SER A 356 2.12 16.30 0.98
N PRO A 357 1.15 16.83 0.21
CA PRO A 357 1.43 17.40 -1.12
C PRO A 357 2.43 18.56 -1.13
N ASP A 358 2.53 19.30 -0.03
CA ASP A 358 3.47 20.41 0.18
C ASP A 358 4.72 20.02 0.98
N HIS A 359 4.93 18.72 1.20
CA HIS A 359 6.17 18.13 1.72
C HIS A 359 6.55 18.62 3.13
N LYS A 360 5.58 18.96 3.98
CA LYS A 360 5.80 19.42 5.37
C LYS A 360 5.48 18.36 6.42
N TYR A 361 4.49 17.53 6.11
CA TYR A 361 4.00 16.49 6.99
C TYR A 361 4.05 15.11 6.34
N LEU A 362 3.96 14.10 7.20
CA LEU A 362 3.89 12.69 6.92
C LEU A 362 2.68 12.12 7.65
N LEU A 363 1.89 11.34 6.94
CA LEU A 363 0.83 10.52 7.51
C LEU A 363 1.38 9.10 7.62
N ILE A 364 1.48 8.59 8.85
CA ILE A 364 2.10 7.30 9.15
C ILE A 364 1.05 6.39 9.74
N SER A 365 0.83 5.23 9.12
CA SER A 365 -0.03 4.17 9.68
C SER A 365 0.82 3.06 10.29
N SER A 366 0.43 2.56 11.45
CA SER A 366 1.03 1.38 12.09
C SER A 366 -0.03 0.40 12.59
N ILE A 367 0.38 -0.85 12.77
CA ILE A 367 -0.41 -1.91 13.38
C ILE A 367 0.21 -2.23 14.75
N HIS A 368 -0.62 -2.58 15.73
CA HIS A 368 -0.18 -3.08 17.02
C HIS A 368 -1.08 -4.21 17.55
N ARG A 369 -0.60 -4.91 18.58
CA ARG A 369 -1.34 -5.95 19.28
C ARG A 369 -2.58 -5.38 19.99
N PRO A 370 -3.60 -6.20 20.29
CA PRO A 370 -3.70 -7.64 20.02
C PRO A 370 -3.95 -7.97 18.54
N TYR A 371 -3.35 -9.07 18.07
CA TYR A 371 -3.64 -9.62 16.74
C TYR A 371 -4.80 -10.61 16.80
N SER A 372 -5.23 -11.04 15.61
CA SER A 372 -6.29 -12.03 15.46
C SER A 372 -5.81 -13.23 14.67
N PHE A 373 -6.33 -14.39 15.04
CA PHE A 373 -6.14 -15.66 14.36
C PHE A 373 -7.24 -15.96 13.32
N ILE A 374 -8.27 -15.10 13.23
CA ILE A 374 -9.45 -15.34 12.36
C ILE A 374 -9.62 -14.27 11.27
N VAL A 375 -8.88 -13.17 11.33
CA VAL A 375 -8.89 -12.12 10.30
C VAL A 375 -7.46 -11.71 9.89
N PRO A 376 -7.26 -11.21 8.66
CA PRO A 376 -5.94 -10.78 8.20
C PRO A 376 -5.50 -9.46 8.84
N CYS A 377 -4.23 -9.09 8.67
CA CYS A 377 -3.61 -7.92 9.30
C CYS A 377 -4.33 -6.59 9.00
N GLY A 378 -5.03 -6.48 7.86
CA GLY A 378 -5.86 -5.30 7.55
C GLY A 378 -7.04 -5.07 8.51
N ARG A 379 -7.34 -6.02 9.41
CA ARG A 379 -8.35 -5.93 10.47
C ARG A 379 -7.76 -5.75 11.87
N PHE A 380 -6.43 -5.80 12.01
CA PHE A 380 -5.77 -5.61 13.30
C PHE A 380 -5.92 -4.17 13.80
N PRO A 381 -5.65 -3.91 15.09
CA PRO A 381 -5.60 -2.56 15.62
C PRO A 381 -4.68 -1.68 14.78
N LYS A 382 -5.17 -0.50 14.43
CA LYS A 382 -4.50 0.41 13.50
C LYS A 382 -4.40 1.79 14.14
N LYS A 383 -3.18 2.27 14.27
CA LYS A 383 -2.87 3.64 14.68
C LYS A 383 -2.47 4.48 13.46
N VAL A 384 -2.91 5.74 13.44
CA VAL A 384 -2.55 6.69 12.38
C VAL A 384 -2.10 7.99 13.02
N ASP A 385 -0.87 8.39 12.70
CA ASP A 385 -0.20 9.55 13.27
C ASP A 385 0.21 10.55 12.18
N VAL A 386 0.21 11.83 12.54
CA VAL A 386 0.80 12.91 11.75
C VAL A 386 2.15 13.27 12.35
N TRP A 387 3.15 13.32 11.49
CA TRP A 387 4.51 13.74 11.79
C TRP A 387 4.91 14.85 10.85
N THR A 388 5.92 15.62 11.21
CA THR A 388 6.60 16.50 10.27
C THR A 388 7.64 15.73 9.46
N THR A 389 8.04 16.24 8.30
CA THR A 389 9.05 15.61 7.45
C THR A 389 10.46 15.55 8.05
N ASP A 390 10.75 16.35 9.09
CA ASP A 390 11.99 16.27 9.90
C ASP A 390 11.90 15.25 11.05
N GLY A 391 10.75 14.58 11.23
CA GLY A 391 10.56 13.49 12.18
C GLY A 391 10.10 13.89 13.57
N ARG A 392 9.44 15.03 13.72
CA ARG A 392 8.78 15.42 14.96
C ARG A 392 7.32 14.97 14.93
N PHE A 393 6.87 14.35 16.02
CA PHE A 393 5.46 13.97 16.19
C PHE A 393 4.58 15.22 16.29
N VAL A 394 3.43 15.21 15.63
CA VAL A 394 2.46 16.31 15.63
C VAL A 394 1.22 15.91 16.42
N ARG A 395 0.51 14.87 15.97
CA ARG A 395 -0.69 14.36 16.64
C ARG A 395 -1.05 12.96 16.18
N GLU A 396 -1.80 12.27 17.03
CA GLU A 396 -2.53 11.05 16.67
C GLU A 396 -3.86 11.44 16.02
N LEU A 397 -4.23 10.78 14.92
CA LEU A 397 -5.55 10.92 14.30
C LEU A 397 -6.54 9.92 14.88
N CYS A 398 -6.12 8.67 14.97
CA CYS A 398 -6.90 7.60 15.58
C CYS A 398 -6.04 6.42 16.01
N ASP A 399 -6.54 5.73 17.03
CA ASP A 399 -6.18 4.36 17.38
C ASP A 399 -7.47 3.53 17.26
N LEU A 400 -7.56 2.74 16.20
CA LEU A 400 -8.75 1.99 15.89
C LEU A 400 -8.59 0.55 16.36
N PRO A 401 -9.58 -0.03 17.06
CA PRO A 401 -9.45 -1.36 17.65
C PRO A 401 -9.43 -2.48 16.61
N LEU A 402 -9.12 -3.69 17.10
CA LEU A 402 -9.26 -4.95 16.36
C LEU A 402 -10.69 -5.08 15.83
N ALA A 403 -10.83 -5.44 14.56
CA ALA A 403 -12.10 -5.43 13.85
C ALA A 403 -12.50 -6.82 13.32
N GLU A 404 -12.82 -7.73 14.26
CA GLU A 404 -13.37 -9.07 13.97
C GLU A 404 -14.88 -9.05 13.71
N ASP A 405 -15.58 -8.03 14.22
CA ASP A 405 -17.05 -7.92 14.27
C ASP A 405 -17.67 -7.24 13.04
N ILE A 406 -16.93 -7.08 11.95
CA ILE A 406 -17.46 -6.39 10.76
C ILE A 406 -18.47 -7.31 10.07
N PRO A 407 -19.73 -6.89 9.92
CA PRO A 407 -20.76 -7.75 9.33
C PRO A 407 -20.39 -8.19 7.90
N ILE A 408 -20.79 -9.39 7.50
CA ILE A 408 -20.49 -9.92 6.16
C ILE A 408 -21.33 -9.30 5.03
N ALA A 409 -22.36 -8.52 5.40
CA ALA A 409 -23.24 -7.86 4.44
C ALA A 409 -22.41 -7.03 3.45
N PHE A 410 -22.82 -7.06 2.19
CA PHE A 410 -22.16 -6.26 1.16
C PHE A 410 -22.17 -4.78 1.58
N ASN A 411 -21.04 -4.09 1.43
CA ASN A 411 -20.78 -2.71 1.90
C ASN A 411 -20.66 -2.50 3.42
N SER A 412 -20.57 -3.55 4.24
CA SER A 412 -20.22 -3.39 5.65
C SER A 412 -18.73 -3.08 5.83
N VAL A 413 -18.42 -2.21 6.78
CA VAL A 413 -17.08 -1.62 6.98
C VAL A 413 -16.74 -1.52 8.47
N ARG A 414 -15.46 -1.28 8.76
CA ARG A 414 -15.01 -0.99 10.12
C ARG A 414 -15.63 0.31 10.65
N LYS A 415 -15.82 0.38 11.97
CA LYS A 415 -16.15 1.62 12.68
C LYS A 415 -14.95 2.57 12.73
N GLY A 416 -15.22 3.85 12.98
CA GLY A 416 -14.23 4.92 13.14
C GLY A 416 -13.72 5.49 11.81
N MET A 417 -12.60 6.22 11.87
CA MET A 417 -11.98 6.89 10.73
C MET A 417 -11.49 5.88 9.69
N ARG A 418 -11.99 5.97 8.46
CA ARG A 418 -11.61 5.15 7.31
C ARG A 418 -11.04 6.01 6.19
N SER A 419 -10.32 5.37 5.27
CA SER A 419 -9.86 6.01 4.03
C SER A 419 -9.12 7.33 4.27
N ILE A 420 -8.33 7.40 5.34
CA ILE A 420 -7.57 8.58 5.74
C ILE A 420 -6.49 8.84 4.69
N ASN A 421 -6.45 10.03 4.10
CA ASN A 421 -5.45 10.42 3.12
C ASN A 421 -5.26 11.94 3.07
N TRP A 422 -4.26 12.39 2.31
CA TRP A 422 -4.07 13.80 1.99
C TRP A 422 -4.95 14.22 0.82
N ARG A 423 -5.52 15.42 0.90
CA ARG A 423 -6.14 16.07 -0.24
C ARG A 423 -5.09 16.47 -1.25
N ALA A 424 -5.09 15.87 -2.44
CA ALA A 424 -4.12 16.19 -3.48
C ALA A 424 -4.20 17.64 -4.01
N ASP A 425 -5.32 18.33 -3.79
CA ASP A 425 -5.60 19.69 -4.27
C ASP A 425 -5.32 20.79 -3.22
N LYS A 426 -5.01 20.42 -1.97
CA LYS A 426 -4.74 21.36 -0.86
C LYS A 426 -3.41 21.03 -0.17
N PRO A 427 -2.66 22.03 0.33
CA PRO A 427 -1.49 21.78 1.15
C PRO A 427 -1.91 21.14 2.48
N SER A 428 -1.15 20.15 2.96
CA SER A 428 -1.25 19.56 4.31
C SER A 428 -2.67 19.39 4.88
N THR A 429 -3.65 19.07 4.04
CA THR A 429 -5.05 18.91 4.47
C THR A 429 -5.42 17.44 4.36
N LEU A 430 -5.83 16.85 5.47
CA LEU A 430 -6.31 15.48 5.53
C LEU A 430 -7.78 15.42 5.12
N TYR A 431 -8.19 14.26 4.63
CA TYR A 431 -9.58 13.86 4.59
C TYR A 431 -9.73 12.41 5.05
N TRP A 432 -10.89 12.08 5.58
CA TRP A 432 -11.25 10.72 5.97
C TRP A 432 -12.76 10.54 5.89
N VAL A 433 -13.22 9.30 6.07
CA VAL A 433 -14.63 8.95 5.99
C VAL A 433 -15.06 8.23 7.24
N GLU A 434 -16.22 8.59 7.77
CA GLU A 434 -16.87 7.88 8.87
C GLU A 434 -18.28 7.45 8.50
N THR A 435 -18.62 6.25 8.97
CA THR A 435 -19.95 5.69 8.78
C THR A 435 -20.95 6.20 9.81
N GLN A 436 -22.20 6.38 9.38
CA GLN A 436 -23.32 6.77 10.25
C GLN A 436 -24.20 5.58 10.65
N ASP A 437 -23.98 4.40 10.05
CA ASP A 437 -24.70 3.15 10.34
C ASP A 437 -23.95 2.23 11.32
N GLY A 438 -22.92 2.74 11.98
CA GLY A 438 -22.03 1.91 12.84
C GLY A 438 -21.24 0.85 12.08
N GLY A 439 -21.20 0.92 10.74
CA GLY A 439 -20.46 0.01 9.87
C GLY A 439 -21.32 -1.13 9.30
N ASP A 440 -22.58 -1.25 9.73
CA ASP A 440 -23.50 -2.29 9.26
C ASP A 440 -24.35 -1.79 8.09
N ALA A 441 -24.09 -2.33 6.90
CA ALA A 441 -24.83 -1.98 5.70
C ALA A 441 -26.33 -2.32 5.75
N LYS A 442 -26.77 -3.20 6.66
CA LYS A 442 -28.21 -3.51 6.84
C LYS A 442 -28.98 -2.41 7.58
N VAL A 443 -28.28 -1.55 8.31
CA VAL A 443 -28.91 -0.43 9.00
C VAL A 443 -29.12 0.69 7.98
N GLU A 444 -30.37 1.10 7.83
CA GLU A 444 -30.76 2.18 6.92
C GLU A 444 -30.63 3.54 7.61
N VAL A 445 -29.76 4.39 7.07
CA VAL A 445 -29.52 5.76 7.53
C VAL A 445 -29.23 6.67 6.33
N SER A 446 -29.50 7.97 6.47
CA SER A 446 -29.07 9.00 5.52
C SER A 446 -28.61 10.23 6.29
N PRO A 447 -27.38 10.74 6.07
CA PRO A 447 -26.37 10.17 5.17
C PRO A 447 -25.78 8.85 5.71
N ARG A 448 -25.30 7.97 4.83
CA ARG A 448 -24.63 6.71 5.19
C ARG A 448 -23.17 6.92 5.57
N ASP A 449 -22.46 7.73 4.79
CA ASP A 449 -21.07 8.11 5.06
C ASP A 449 -20.93 9.63 5.06
N ILE A 450 -20.04 10.13 5.90
CA ILE A 450 -19.63 11.53 5.91
C ILE A 450 -18.14 11.60 5.64
N VAL A 451 -17.76 12.43 4.67
CA VAL A 451 -16.36 12.75 4.36
C VAL A 451 -16.00 14.01 5.12
N TYR A 452 -15.01 13.90 5.99
CA TYR A 452 -14.46 15.02 6.76
C TYR A 452 -13.15 15.50 6.17
N ALA A 453 -12.79 16.75 6.42
CA ALA A 453 -11.49 17.32 6.10
C ALA A 453 -10.98 18.18 7.27
N GLN A 454 -9.67 18.16 7.49
CA GLN A 454 -9.03 18.98 8.52
C GLN A 454 -7.55 19.24 8.16
N PRO A 455 -7.00 20.42 8.47
CA PRO A 455 -5.55 20.65 8.38
C PRO A 455 -4.75 19.64 9.24
N ALA A 456 -3.50 19.39 8.87
CA ALA A 456 -2.57 18.56 9.66
C ALA A 456 -2.42 19.08 11.11
N GLU A 457 -2.39 20.41 11.27
CA GLU A 457 -2.38 21.13 12.55
C GLU A 457 -3.58 22.11 12.56
N PRO A 458 -4.78 21.69 13.01
CA PRO A 458 -5.92 22.58 13.16
C PRO A 458 -5.74 23.49 14.38
N VAL A 459 -6.53 24.55 14.46
CA VAL A 459 -6.58 25.38 15.68
C VAL A 459 -7.17 24.55 16.82
N ASP A 460 -6.64 24.69 18.03
CA ASP A 460 -7.14 23.96 19.20
C ASP A 460 -8.66 24.11 19.35
N GLY A 461 -9.37 22.97 19.38
CA GLY A 461 -10.83 22.92 19.48
C GLY A 461 -11.60 23.14 18.17
N GLU A 462 -10.91 23.23 17.04
CA GLU A 462 -11.54 23.31 15.71
C GLU A 462 -12.07 21.93 15.27
N ASP A 463 -13.39 21.83 15.12
CA ASP A 463 -14.05 20.64 14.59
C ASP A 463 -13.69 20.39 13.11
N PRO A 464 -13.61 19.12 12.67
CA PRO A 464 -13.43 18.79 11.26
C PRO A 464 -14.52 19.38 10.35
N GLU A 465 -14.13 19.87 9.18
CA GLU A 465 -15.06 20.33 8.14
C GLU A 465 -15.76 19.13 7.50
N ILE A 466 -17.09 19.18 7.34
CA ILE A 466 -17.81 18.20 6.50
C ILE A 466 -17.62 18.58 5.04
N LEU A 467 -16.77 17.81 4.34
CA LEU A 467 -16.52 18.00 2.92
C LEU A 467 -17.70 17.51 2.07
N HIS A 468 -18.28 16.36 2.43
CA HIS A 468 -19.40 15.78 1.70
C HIS A 468 -20.21 14.80 2.54
N ARG A 469 -21.50 14.64 2.21
CA ARG A 469 -22.40 13.65 2.80
C ARG A 469 -22.87 12.70 1.71
N LEU A 470 -22.78 11.41 1.94
CA LEU A 470 -23.05 10.36 0.96
C LEU A 470 -24.19 9.47 1.45
N ASP A 471 -25.22 9.28 0.62
CA ASP A 471 -26.29 8.31 0.91
C ASP A 471 -25.84 6.86 0.66
N LEU A 472 -24.77 6.68 -0.12
CA LEU A 472 -24.16 5.38 -0.41
C LEU A 472 -22.83 5.22 0.33
N ARG A 473 -22.39 3.96 0.46
CA ARG A 473 -21.10 3.65 1.06
C ARG A 473 -19.96 4.22 0.20
N TYR A 474 -19.02 4.90 0.85
CA TYR A 474 -17.74 5.30 0.25
C TYR A 474 -16.83 4.08 0.16
N GLY A 475 -16.42 3.75 -1.07
CA GLY A 475 -15.51 2.65 -1.38
C GLY A 475 -15.77 2.09 -2.76
#